data_AF-A0A8S2XRF1-F1
#
_entry.id   AF-A0A8S2XRF1-F1
#
_cell.length_a   1.000
_cell.length_b   1.000
_cell.length_c   1.000
_cell.angle_alpha   90.00
_cell.angle_beta   90.00
_cell.angle_gamma   90.00
#
_symmetry.space_group_name_H-M   'P 1'
#
loop_
_entity.id
_entity.type
_entity.pdbx_description
1 polymer ?
#
loop_
_entity_poly.entity_id
_entity_poly.type
_entity_poly.pdbx_seq_one_letter_code
_entity_poly.pdbx_strand_id
1 'polypeptide(L)' 'MSEYCNNCFCCGCYLVPRYKRLVNNVFPQNPQHGLDKNNLEKLRFYAVVKPEKLDKSFRYMSEKVARYLRHRNKP' A
#
# COMPACT_ATOMS: atom_id res chain seq x y z
N MET A 1 9.29 2.49 16.47
CA MET A 1 8.07 1.83 16.96
C MET A 1 6.97 2.02 15.92
N SER A 2 6.35 1.07 15.24
CA SER A 2 6.38 -0.39 15.24
C SER A 2 5.93 -0.83 13.84
N GLU A 3 6.68 -1.73 13.21
CA GLU A 3 6.51 -2.21 11.83
C GLU A 3 5.43 -3.31 11.69
N TYR A 4 4.60 -3.50 12.72
CA TYR A 4 3.73 -4.69 12.82
C TYR A 4 2.24 -4.39 13.01
N CYS A 5 1.81 -3.14 13.03
CA CYS A 5 0.41 -2.83 13.33
C CYS A 5 -0.52 -2.97 12.10
N ASN A 6 -0.34 -4.00 11.28
CA ASN A 6 -1.25 -4.28 10.15
C ASN A 6 -2.57 -4.93 10.59
N ASN A 7 -2.70 -5.27 11.88
CA ASN A 7 -3.87 -5.97 12.44
C ASN A 7 -4.19 -5.68 13.93
N CYS A 8 -3.63 -4.66 14.62
CA CYS A 8 -4.13 -4.37 15.98
C CYS A 8 -5.48 -3.64 15.94
N PHE A 9 -6.47 -4.21 16.63
CA PHE A 9 -7.74 -3.53 16.94
C PHE A 9 -7.52 -2.31 17.85
N CYS A 10 -6.48 -2.35 18.68
CA CYS A 10 -6.15 -1.37 19.70
C CYS A 10 -5.61 -0.02 19.19
N CYS A 11 -4.99 0.01 18.00
CA CYS A 11 -4.28 1.21 17.50
C CYS A 11 -5.04 1.98 16.41
N GLY A 12 -6.32 1.65 16.14
CA GLY A 12 -7.07 2.23 15.02
C GLY A 12 -6.59 1.78 13.64
N CYS A 13 -5.55 0.94 13.53
CA CYS A 13 -5.05 0.42 12.26
C CYS A 13 -6.05 -0.52 11.55
N TYR A 14 -7.01 -1.09 12.28
CA TYR A 14 -8.13 -1.86 11.71
C TYR A 14 -9.14 -0.99 10.95
N LEU A 15 -9.18 0.33 11.22
CA LEU A 15 -9.99 1.29 10.46
C LEU A 15 -9.43 1.56 9.06
N VAL A 16 -8.19 1.12 8.79
CA VAL A 16 -7.57 1.29 7.47
C VAL A 16 -8.15 0.24 6.50
N PRO A 17 -8.85 0.67 5.43
CA PRO A 17 -9.38 -0.24 4.43
C PRO A 17 -8.33 -1.19 3.88
N ARG A 18 -8.71 -2.45 3.61
CA ARG A 18 -7.79 -3.51 3.17
C ARG A 18 -6.93 -3.10 1.96
N TYR A 19 -7.50 -2.36 1.01
CA TYR A 19 -6.75 -1.86 -0.16
C TYR A 19 -5.61 -0.92 0.24
N LYS A 20 -5.80 -0.03 1.24
CA LYS A 20 -4.76 0.89 1.70
C LYS A 20 -3.61 0.14 2.35
N ARG A 21 -3.91 -0.91 3.14
CA ARG A 21 -2.88 -1.79 3.74
C ARG A 21 -2.06 -2.49 2.67
N LEU A 22 -2.71 -3.08 1.67
CA LEU A 22 -2.02 -3.72 0.55
C LEU A 22 -1.14 -2.74 -0.22
N VAL A 23 -1.64 -1.55 -0.56
CA VAL A 23 -0.86 -0.51 -1.25
C VAL A 23 0.32 -0.06 -0.39
N ASN A 24 0.15 0.11 0.92
CA ASN A 24 1.26 0.47 1.82
C ASN A 24 2.34 -0.61 1.86
N ASN A 25 1.97 -1.89 1.79
CA ASN A 25 2.93 -2.98 1.77
C ASN A 25 3.66 -3.12 0.41
N VAL A 26 3.08 -2.59 -0.67
CA VAL A 26 3.73 -2.53 -2.00
C VAL A 26 4.83 -1.46 -2.03
N PHE A 27 4.59 -0.31 -1.39
CA PHE A 27 5.55 0.80 -1.31
C PHE A 27 6.18 0.87 0.09
N PRO A 28 7.31 0.18 0.35
CA PRO A 28 7.96 0.24 1.66
C PRO A 28 8.38 1.67 2.00
N GLN A 29 8.47 1.97 3.31
CA GLN A 29 8.90 3.29 3.79
C GLN A 29 10.34 3.61 3.37
N ASN A 30 11.22 2.61 3.36
CA ASN A 30 12.56 2.76 2.83
C ASN A 30 12.55 2.54 1.31
N PRO A 31 12.81 3.58 0.50
CA PRO A 31 12.84 3.44 -0.95
C PRO A 31 13.93 2.49 -1.46
N GLN A 32 14.97 2.20 -0.68
CA GLN A 32 16.05 1.27 -1.04
C GLN A 32 15.61 -0.20 -1.12
N HIS A 33 14.57 -0.58 -0.36
CA HIS A 33 14.04 -1.95 -0.38
C HIS A 33 13.31 -2.31 -1.68
N GLY A 34 13.10 -1.34 -2.58
CA GLY A 34 12.41 -1.55 -3.84
C GLY A 34 10.92 -1.90 -3.65
N LEU A 35 10.24 -2.18 -4.76
CA LEU A 35 8.83 -2.55 -4.75
C LEU A 35 8.66 -4.01 -4.31
N ASP A 36 7.78 -4.29 -3.35
CA ASP A 36 7.48 -5.67 -2.96
C ASP A 36 6.54 -6.33 -3.99
N LYS A 37 7.12 -7.12 -4.89
CA LYS A 37 6.42 -7.81 -5.98
C LYS A 37 5.35 -8.79 -5.47
N ASN A 38 5.57 -9.44 -4.33
CA ASN A 38 4.60 -10.40 -3.78
C ASN A 38 3.36 -9.67 -3.27
N ASN A 39 3.55 -8.52 -2.62
CA ASN A 39 2.43 -7.68 -2.20
C ASN A 39 1.75 -6.98 -3.38
N LEU A 40 2.47 -6.71 -4.46
CA LEU A 40 1.89 -6.20 -5.71
C LEU A 40 0.96 -7.22 -6.35
N GLU A 41 1.38 -8.47 -6.46
CA GLU A 41 0.52 -9.54 -6.99
C GLU A 41 -0.74 -9.71 -6.14
N LYS A 42 -0.62 -9.71 -4.80
CA LYS A 42 -1.79 -9.73 -3.90
C LYS A 42 -2.75 -8.57 -4.13
N LEU A 43 -2.22 -7.37 -4.37
CA LEU A 43 -3.03 -6.19 -4.69
C LEU A 43 -3.70 -6.32 -6.06
N ARG A 44 -3.00 -6.85 -7.07
CA ARG A 44 -3.54 -7.14 -8.40
C ARG A 44 -4.71 -8.12 -8.32
N PHE A 45 -4.53 -9.25 -7.63
CA PHE A 45 -5.61 -10.21 -7.41
C PHE A 45 -6.79 -9.58 -6.67
N TYR A 46 -6.54 -8.78 -5.63
CA TYR A 46 -7.59 -8.08 -4.90
C TYR A 46 -8.41 -7.12 -5.77
N ALA A 47 -7.75 -6.41 -6.70
CA ALA A 47 -8.40 -5.45 -7.58
C ALA A 47 -9.14 -6.12 -8.75
N VAL A 48 -8.56 -7.17 -9.34
CA VAL A 48 -9.15 -7.89 -10.49
C VAL A 48 -10.40 -8.67 -10.07
N VAL A 49 -10.41 -9.28 -8.89
CA VAL A 49 -11.56 -10.06 -8.40
C VAL A 49 -12.75 -9.17 -8.03
N LYS A 50 -12.53 -7.87 -7.78
CA LYS A 50 -13.57 -6.92 -7.35
C LYS A 50 -13.45 -5.59 -8.09
N PRO A 51 -14.05 -5.45 -9.28
CA PRO A 51 -13.95 -4.22 -10.08
C PRO A 51 -14.44 -2.98 -9.32
N GLU A 52 -15.41 -3.10 -8.40
CA GLU A 52 -15.86 -1.98 -7.57
C GLU A 52 -14.83 -1.52 -6.52
N LYS A 53 -13.81 -2.34 -6.24
CA LYS A 53 -12.67 -2.01 -5.38
C LYS A 53 -11.48 -1.50 -6.17
N LEU A 54 -11.52 -1.65 -7.49
CA LEU A 54 -10.46 -1.26 -8.40
C LEU A 54 -10.24 0.26 -8.34
N ASP A 55 -11.28 1.07 -8.56
CA ASP A 55 -11.19 2.53 -8.58
C ASP A 55 -10.54 3.11 -7.32
N LYS A 56 -10.98 2.65 -6.14
CA LYS A 56 -10.47 3.11 -4.85
C LYS A 56 -9.02 2.68 -4.62
N SER A 57 -8.65 1.49 -5.09
CA SER A 57 -7.29 0.96 -4.99
C SER A 57 -6.33 1.71 -5.90
N PHE A 58 -6.70 1.94 -7.16
CA PHE A 58 -5.89 2.65 -8.15
C PHE A 58 -5.72 4.13 -7.80
N ARG A 59 -6.78 4.82 -7.36
CA ARG A 59 -6.67 6.22 -6.90
C ARG A 59 -5.68 6.38 -5.74
N TYR A 60 -5.75 5.48 -4.75
CA TYR A 60 -4.81 5.53 -3.63
C TYR A 60 -3.38 5.13 -4.05
N MET A 61 -3.26 4.18 -4.98
CA MET A 61 -1.98 3.77 -5.55
C MET A 61 -1.30 4.93 -6.29
N SER A 62 -2.02 5.68 -7.12
CA SER A 62 -1.44 6.82 -7.86
C SER A 62 -0.91 7.90 -6.92
N GLU A 63 -1.64 8.22 -5.85
CA GLU A 63 -1.18 9.14 -4.80
C GLU A 63 0.09 8.64 -4.11
N LYS A 64 0.17 7.32 -3.84
CA LYS A 64 1.33 6.70 -3.21
C LYS A 64 2.55 6.65 -4.11
N VAL A 65 2.39 6.33 -5.39
CA VAL A 65 3.47 6.36 -6.39
C VAL A 65 4.07 7.76 -6.48
N ALA A 66 3.22 8.80 -6.57
CA ALA A 66 3.69 10.18 -6.64
C ALA A 66 4.53 10.57 -5.41
N ARG A 67 4.11 10.16 -4.20
CA ARG A 67 4.88 10.38 -2.96
C ARG A 67 6.18 9.58 -2.94
N TYR A 68 6.14 8.32 -3.34
CA TYR A 68 7.31 7.45 -3.39
C TYR A 68 8.38 8.01 -4.32
N LEU A 69 8.00 8.45 -5.52
CA LEU A 69 8.93 9.07 -6.49
C LEU A 69 9.53 10.37 -5.96
N ARG A 70 8.73 11.22 -5.29
CA ARG A 70 9.24 12.45 -4.64
C ARG A 70 10.28 12.16 -3.57
N HIS A 71 10.10 11.10 -2.79
CA HIS A 71 11.08 10.71 -1.76
C HIS A 71 12.30 10.02 -2.33
N ARG A 72 12.13 9.21 -3.38
CA ARG A 72 13.24 8.52 -4.07
C ARG A 72 14.15 9.50 -4.81
N ASN A 73 13.60 10.58 -5.37
CA ASN A 73 14.33 11.59 -6.14
C ASN A 73 14.85 12.76 -5.29
N LYS A 74 14.77 12.67 -3.94
CA LYS A 74 15.48 13.62 -3.09
C LYS A 74 16.98 13.24 -3.11
N PRO A 75 17.87 14.19 -3.42
CA PRO A 75 19.31 13.96 -3.34
C PRO A 75 19.77 13.64 -1.91
#